data_AF-A0A972F498-F1
#
_entry.id   AF-A0A972F498-F1
#
_cell.length_a   1.000
_cell.length_b   1.000
_cell.length_c   1.000
_cell.angle_alpha   90.00
_cell.angle_beta   90.00
_cell.angle_gamma   90.00
#
_symmetry.space_group_name_H-M   'P 1'
#
loop_
_entity.id
_entity.type
_entity.pdbx_description
1 polymer ?
#
loop_
_entity_poly.entity_id
_entity_poly.type
_entity_poly.pdbx_seq_one_letter_code
_entity_poly.pdbx_strand_id
1 'polypeptide(L)'
;MAKSKTQPTILKPVFDPEAALRFAAEGEPAGRPEPCGQEKNPPQKAGKSRAGYTEVTVLIRDELLPRARAEAARKGRTLDELIEKLITKHVGKH
;
A
#
# COMPACT_ATOMS: atom_id res chain seq x y z
N MET A 1 4.26 -48.54 -22.80
CA MET A 1 5.45 -47.66 -22.87
C MET A 1 5.03 -46.23 -22.60
N ALA A 2 5.49 -45.61 -21.51
CA ALA A 2 5.16 -44.22 -21.17
C ALA A 2 6.32 -43.31 -21.56
N LYS A 3 6.07 -42.35 -22.47
CA LYS A 3 7.07 -41.35 -22.88
C LYS A 3 7.23 -40.33 -21.74
N SER A 4 8.44 -40.16 -21.22
CA SER A 4 8.75 -39.15 -20.21
C SER A 4 8.52 -37.75 -20.80
N LYS A 5 7.72 -36.93 -20.10
CA LYS A 5 7.47 -35.54 -20.48
C LYS A 5 8.66 -34.70 -20.01
N THR A 6 9.60 -34.42 -20.91
CA THR A 6 10.68 -33.46 -20.64
C THR A 6 10.07 -32.06 -20.61
N GLN A 7 10.10 -31.39 -19.45
CA GLN A 7 9.65 -30.00 -19.35
C GLN A 7 10.68 -29.08 -20.03
N PRO A 8 10.24 -28.06 -20.79
CA PRO A 8 11.15 -27.10 -21.40
C PRO A 8 11.77 -26.20 -20.34
N THR A 9 13.08 -26.01 -20.40
CA THR A 9 13.83 -25.13 -19.51
C THR A 9 13.52 -23.67 -19.88
N ILE A 10 12.60 -23.05 -19.14
CA ILE A 10 12.32 -21.62 -19.29
C ILE A 10 13.49 -20.85 -18.67
N LEU A 11 14.30 -20.20 -19.51
CA LEU A 11 15.36 -19.33 -19.05
C LEU A 11 14.77 -18.04 -18.46
N LYS A 12 15.38 -17.55 -17.38
CA LYS A 12 14.97 -16.30 -16.75
C LYS A 12 15.14 -15.14 -17.73
N PRO A 13 14.22 -14.16 -17.75
CA PRO A 13 14.40 -12.97 -18.57
C PRO A 13 15.67 -12.25 -18.14
N VAL A 14 16.58 -12.05 -19.10
CA VAL A 14 17.82 -11.30 -18.91
C VAL A 14 17.52 -9.85 -19.26
N PHE A 15 17.80 -8.94 -18.35
CA PHE A 15 17.58 -7.51 -18.56
C PHE A 15 18.71 -6.94 -19.44
N ASP A 16 18.33 -6.30 -20.55
CA ASP A 16 19.25 -5.62 -21.45
C ASP A 16 19.30 -4.10 -21.12
N PRO A 17 20.41 -3.59 -20.58
CA PRO A 17 20.54 -2.19 -20.18
C PRO A 17 20.55 -1.21 -21.37
N GLU A 18 20.99 -1.63 -22.57
CA GLU A 18 20.99 -0.75 -23.73
C GLU A 18 19.57 -0.53 -24.26
N ALA A 19 18.76 -1.58 -24.26
CA ALA A 19 17.34 -1.50 -24.63
C ALA A 19 16.58 -0.55 -23.69
N ALA A 20 16.84 -0.63 -22.38
CA ALA A 20 16.20 0.24 -21.38
C ALA A 20 16.49 1.73 -21.60
N LEU A 21 17.71 2.08 -22.04
CA LEU A 21 18.08 3.46 -22.32
C LEU A 21 17.37 4.02 -23.57
N ARG A 22 17.16 3.17 -24.60
CA ARG A 22 16.42 3.57 -25.81
C ARG A 22 14.93 3.80 -25.51
N PHE A 23 14.32 2.93 -24.70
CA PHE A 23 12.93 3.10 -24.24
C PHE A 23 12.74 4.36 -23.39
N ALA A 24 13.75 4.77 -22.61
CA ALA A 24 13.70 6.00 -21.83
C ALA A 24 13.85 7.28 -22.68
N ALA A 25 14.49 7.18 -23.85
CA ALA A 25 14.76 8.33 -24.72
C ALA A 25 13.62 8.63 -25.72
N GLU A 26 12.84 7.63 -26.13
CA GLU A 26 11.78 7.79 -27.15
C GLU A 26 10.36 8.04 -26.59
N GLY A 27 10.16 7.91 -25.27
CA GLY A 27 8.83 8.03 -24.65
C GLY A 27 8.58 9.36 -23.94
N GLU A 28 7.63 10.17 -24.43
CA GLU A 28 6.86 11.02 -23.52
C GLU A 28 6.25 10.16 -22.40
N PRO A 29 6.10 10.66 -21.16
CA PRO A 29 5.68 9.84 -20.01
C PRO A 29 4.17 9.58 -20.05
N ALA A 30 3.72 8.74 -20.97
CA ALA A 30 2.39 8.14 -20.93
C ALA A 30 2.41 6.93 -19.99
N GLY A 31 2.15 7.18 -18.71
CA GLY A 31 1.83 6.13 -17.75
C GLY A 31 3.06 5.46 -17.15
N ARG A 32 3.31 5.77 -15.88
CA ARG A 32 4.23 5.04 -15.02
C ARG A 32 3.78 3.56 -14.94
N PRO A 33 4.57 2.58 -15.42
CA PRO A 33 4.22 1.18 -15.17
C PRO A 33 4.46 0.88 -13.69
N GLU A 34 3.45 0.33 -13.02
CA GLU A 34 3.61 -0.18 -11.67
C GLU A 34 4.62 -1.34 -11.65
N PRO A 35 5.51 -1.41 -10.65
CA PRO A 35 6.30 -2.60 -10.43
C PRO A 35 5.39 -3.70 -9.89
N CYS A 36 4.98 -4.61 -10.77
CA CYS A 36 4.38 -5.88 -10.39
C CYS A 36 5.40 -6.71 -9.61
N GLY A 37 5.10 -7.01 -8.34
CA GLY A 37 5.77 -8.06 -7.57
C GLY A 37 6.83 -7.61 -6.57
N GLN A 38 6.44 -6.86 -5.54
CA GLN A 38 6.94 -7.09 -4.18
C GLN A 38 5.79 -6.92 -3.19
N GLU A 39 5.23 -8.04 -2.73
CA GLU A 39 4.65 -8.10 -1.38
C GLU A 39 5.78 -7.88 -0.39
N LYS A 40 6.11 -6.60 -0.18
CA LYS A 40 6.68 -6.14 1.07
C LYS A 40 5.67 -5.14 1.57
N ASN A 41 5.06 -5.46 2.71
CA ASN A 41 4.34 -4.49 3.51
C ASN A 41 5.09 -3.15 3.41
N PRO A 42 4.42 -2.05 2.99
CA PRO A 42 5.11 -0.78 2.89
C PRO A 42 5.76 -0.50 4.24
N PRO A 43 7.00 0.03 4.28
CA PRO A 43 7.60 0.43 5.54
C PRO A 43 6.62 1.43 6.14
N GLN A 44 5.93 1.00 7.20
CA GLN A 44 5.12 1.89 8.00
C GLN A 44 6.09 2.98 8.41
N LYS A 45 5.88 4.18 7.86
CA LYS A 45 6.40 5.42 8.41
C LYS A 45 5.96 5.37 9.86
N ALA A 46 6.85 4.97 10.76
CA ALA A 46 6.57 4.96 12.18
C ALA A 46 6.11 6.39 12.50
N GLY A 47 4.80 6.52 12.76
CA GLY A 47 4.27 7.76 13.29
C GLY A 47 5.09 8.07 14.53
N LYS A 48 5.51 9.31 14.71
CA LYS A 48 6.32 9.71 15.87
C LYS A 48 5.73 9.09 17.14
N SER A 49 6.41 8.11 17.74
CA SER A 49 5.94 7.46 18.95
C SER A 49 5.81 8.54 20.02
N ARG A 50 4.57 8.88 20.40
CA ARG A 50 4.32 9.85 21.47
C ARG A 50 4.48 9.12 22.80
N ALA A 51 5.27 9.67 23.72
CA ALA A 51 5.44 9.09 25.06
C ALA A 51 4.07 8.96 25.74
N GLY A 52 3.77 7.77 26.27
CA GLY A 52 2.47 7.46 26.90
C GLY A 52 1.36 7.00 25.93
N TYR A 53 1.65 6.86 24.64
CA TYR A 53 0.71 6.34 23.64
C TYR A 53 1.17 4.97 23.12
N THR A 54 0.19 4.10 22.83
CA THR A 54 0.43 2.80 22.17
C THR A 54 -0.05 2.88 20.73
N GLU A 55 0.76 2.39 19.80
CA GLU A 55 0.38 2.28 18.40
C GLU A 55 -0.62 1.13 18.21
N VAL A 56 -1.75 1.41 17.58
CA VAL A 56 -2.79 0.43 17.29
C VAL A 56 -3.07 0.45 15.80
N THR A 57 -2.93 -0.71 15.15
CA THR A 57 -3.37 -0.89 13.76
C THR A 57 -4.84 -1.26 13.75
N VAL A 58 -5.66 -0.47 13.06
CA VAL A 58 -7.11 -0.69 12.94
C VAL A 58 -7.46 -0.96 11.48
N LEU A 59 -8.16 -2.07 11.23
CA LEU A 59 -8.72 -2.36 9.92
C LEU A 59 -10.10 -1.72 9.82
N ILE A 60 -10.28 -0.87 8.80
CA ILE A 60 -11.54 -0.18 8.53
C ILE A 60 -12.10 -0.75 7.22
N ARG A 61 -13.41 -1.03 7.19
CA ARG A 61 -14.08 -1.45 5.95
C ARG A 61 -14.00 -0.33 4.90
N ASP A 62 -13.75 -0.72 3.65
CA ASP A 62 -13.57 0.23 2.55
C ASP A 62 -14.77 1.16 2.35
N GLU A 63 -15.98 0.68 2.59
CA GLU A 63 -17.23 1.46 2.51
C GLU A 63 -17.32 2.58 3.57
N LEU A 64 -16.64 2.42 4.70
CA LEU A 64 -16.68 3.36 5.83
C LEU A 64 -15.57 4.40 5.73
N LEU A 65 -14.45 4.07 5.10
CA LEU A 65 -13.31 4.98 4.93
C LEU A 65 -13.67 6.33 4.27
N PRO A 66 -14.43 6.40 3.15
CA PRO A 66 -14.80 7.68 2.57
C PRO A 66 -15.73 8.49 3.48
N ARG A 67 -16.62 7.82 4.22
CA ARG A 67 -17.53 8.48 5.18
C ARG A 67 -16.74 9.07 6.35
N ALA A 68 -15.77 8.33 6.87
CA ALA A 68 -14.90 8.81 7.95
C ALA A 68 -14.05 10.01 7.49
N ARG A 69 -13.51 9.97 6.26
CA ARG A 69 -12.77 11.11 5.68
C ARG A 69 -13.62 12.35 5.50
N ALA A 70 -14.84 12.20 4.98
CA ALA A 70 -15.78 13.32 4.82
C ALA A 70 -16.13 13.94 6.18
N GLU A 71 -16.37 13.11 7.20
CA GLU A 71 -16.69 13.57 8.55
C GLU A 71 -15.49 14.25 9.23
N ALA A 72 -14.28 13.75 9.00
CA ALA A 72 -13.03 14.37 9.50
C ALA A 72 -12.84 15.76 8.86
N ALA A 73 -13.00 15.87 7.54
CA ALA A 73 -12.92 17.12 6.81
C ALA A 73 -13.96 18.14 7.29
N ARG A 74 -15.21 17.71 7.47
CA ARG A 74 -16.30 18.55 8.00
C ARG A 74 -16.00 19.12 9.38
N LYS A 75 -15.26 18.37 10.20
CA LYS A 75 -14.86 18.76 11.56
C LYS A 75 -13.50 19.44 11.64
N GLY A 76 -12.82 19.66 10.50
CA GLY A 76 -11.48 20.26 10.45
C GLY A 76 -10.43 19.44 11.19
N ARG A 77 -10.51 18.10 11.13
CA ARG A 77 -9.61 17.17 11.83
C ARG A 77 -8.95 16.21 10.87
N THR A 78 -7.85 15.62 11.30
CA THR A 78 -7.26 14.47 10.60
C THR A 78 -8.10 13.22 10.82
N LEU A 79 -7.93 12.21 9.95
CA LEU A 79 -8.59 10.93 10.10
C LEU A 79 -8.22 10.28 11.45
N ASP A 80 -6.94 10.32 11.81
CA ASP A 80 -6.41 9.72 13.03
C ASP A 80 -7.03 10.37 14.28
N GLU A 81 -7.14 11.70 14.32
CA GLU A 81 -7.80 12.42 15.42
C GLU A 81 -9.30 12.11 15.54
N LEU A 82 -9.97 11.87 14.41
CA LEU A 82 -11.36 11.46 14.41
C LEU A 82 -11.50 10.05 15.01
N ILE A 83 -10.66 9.11 14.57
CA ILE A 83 -10.66 7.74 15.08
C ILE A 83 -10.33 7.69 16.57
N GLU A 84 -9.30 8.42 17.01
CA GLU A 84 -8.94 8.53 18.43
C GLU A 84 -10.14 8.99 19.27
N LYS A 85 -10.86 10.04 18.82
CA LYS A 85 -12.06 10.50 19.53
C LYS A 85 -13.21 9.52 19.53
N LEU A 86 -13.39 8.75 18.45
CA LEU A 86 -14.42 7.71 18.40
C LEU A 86 -14.11 6.58 19.38
N ILE A 87 -12.84 6.15 19.44
CA ILE A 87 -12.37 5.15 20.41
C ILE A 87 -12.55 5.67 21.83
N THR A 88 -12.07 6.88 22.14
CA THR A 88 -12.22 7.50 23.47
C THR A 88 -13.69 7.65 23.86
N LYS A 89 -14.57 8.01 22.93
CA LYS A 89 -16.01 8.11 23.20
C LYS A 89 -16.65 6.75 23.49
N HIS A 90 -16.19 5.70 22.82
CA HIS A 90 -16.70 4.35 23.04
C HIS A 90 -16.24 3.79 24.39
N VAL A 91 -14.94 3.90 24.68
CA VAL A 91 -14.35 3.46 25.96
C VAL A 91 -14.86 4.31 27.14
N GLY A 92 -15.11 5.60 26.95
CA GLY A 92 -15.68 6.43 28.01
C GLY A 92 -17.14 6.08 28.36
N LYS A 93 -17.83 5.32 27.50
CA LYS A 93 -19.22 4.89 27.71
C LYS A 93 -19.32 3.49 28.34
N HIS A 94 -18.31 2.65 28.14
CA HIS A 94 -18.30 1.23 28.49
C HIS A 94 -17.18 0.91 29.46
#